data_AF-A0A0Q5Q910-F1
#
_entry.id   AF-A0A0Q5Q910-F1
#
_cell.length_a   1.000
_cell.length_b   1.000
_cell.length_c   1.000
_cell.angle_alpha   90.00
_cell.angle_beta   90.00
_cell.angle_gamma   90.00
#
_symmetry.space_group_name_H-M   'P 1'
#
loop_
_entity.id
_entity.type
_entity.pdbx_description
1 polymer ?
#
loop_
_entity_poly.entity_id
_entity_poly.type
_entity_poly.pdbx_seq_one_letter_code
_entity_poly.pdbx_strand_id
1 'polypeptide(L)'
;MGRISLIEGYNIFEPYIDTEFGENYTPEKFELINKEFTEEEVLKTVGKPLFIHRDTLTGEIELTYTNDGFLRRKSNRNYDIEDFAWYRSSVHFDSIGKIIRIDKGWSYD
;
A
#
# COMPACT_ATOMS: atom_id res chain seq x y z
N MET A 1 -3.20 4.92 35.71
CA MET A 1 -3.27 3.65 34.95
C MET A 1 -3.66 3.99 33.52
N GLY A 2 -2.68 4.27 32.66
CA GLY A 2 -2.91 4.68 31.28
C GLY A 2 -3.37 3.48 30.47
N ARG A 3 -4.63 3.48 30.01
CA ARG A 3 -5.09 2.57 28.99
C ARG A 3 -4.43 3.01 27.68
N ILE A 4 -3.37 2.31 27.27
CA ILE A 4 -2.95 2.33 25.88
C ILE A 4 -4.15 1.76 25.13
N SER A 5 -4.81 2.62 24.33
CA SER A 5 -5.84 2.16 23.40
C SER A 5 -5.13 1.15 22.49
N LEU A 6 -5.39 -0.13 22.71
CA LEU A 6 -5.04 -1.15 21.73
C LEU A 6 -5.86 -0.75 20.51
N ILE A 7 -5.19 -0.24 19.49
CA ILE A 7 -5.82 -0.10 18.19
C ILE A 7 -6.09 -1.54 17.77
N GLU A 8 -7.35 -1.96 17.88
CA GLU A 8 -7.79 -3.28 17.46
C GLU A 8 -7.28 -3.52 16.04
N GLY A 9 -6.65 -4.67 15.81
CA GLY A 9 -6.06 -4.99 14.52
C GLY A 9 -4.62 -4.57 14.25
N TYR A 10 -3.98 -3.69 15.03
CA TYR A 10 -2.57 -3.34 14.77
C TYR A 10 -1.58 -4.21 15.55
N ASN A 11 -0.82 -5.06 14.86
CA ASN A 11 0.22 -5.87 15.50
C ASN A 11 1.55 -5.09 15.60
N ILE A 12 1.91 -4.60 16.79
CA ILE A 12 3.13 -3.81 17.00
C ILE A 12 4.45 -4.59 16.76
N PHE A 13 4.43 -5.93 16.82
CA PHE A 13 5.62 -6.75 16.60
C PHE A 13 5.80 -7.12 15.12
N GLU A 14 4.69 -7.31 14.42
CA GLU A 14 4.64 -7.58 12.98
C GLU A 14 3.64 -6.63 12.32
N PRO A 15 3.99 -5.34 12.16
CA PRO A 15 3.03 -4.31 11.74
C PRO A 15 2.48 -4.54 10.34
N TYR A 16 3.21 -5.26 9.50
CA TYR A 16 2.82 -5.56 8.12
C TYR A 16 2.32 -7.00 7.95
N ILE A 17 1.91 -7.67 9.03
CA ILE A 17 1.59 -9.11 9.00
C ILE A 17 0.53 -9.46 7.95
N ASP A 18 -0.42 -8.56 7.72
CA ASP A 18 -1.48 -8.75 6.72
C ASP A 18 -1.28 -7.97 5.41
N THR A 19 -0.15 -7.25 5.30
CA THR A 19 0.17 -6.47 4.09
C THR A 19 0.91 -7.33 3.07
N GLU A 20 0.35 -7.44 1.88
CA GLU A 20 1.06 -7.93 0.71
C GLU A 20 1.84 -6.78 0.08
N PHE A 21 3.09 -7.04 -0.30
CA PHE A 21 3.95 -6.04 -0.93
C PHE A 21 4.24 -6.38 -2.39
N GLY A 22 4.32 -5.33 -3.22
CA GLY A 22 4.84 -5.41 -4.57
C GLY A 22 6.29 -5.88 -4.63
N GLU A 23 6.70 -6.36 -5.80
CA GLU A 23 8.05 -6.89 -5.99
C GLU A 23 9.11 -5.78 -5.82
N ASN A 24 10.11 -6.04 -4.98
CA ASN A 24 11.19 -5.10 -4.62
C ASN A 24 10.74 -3.83 -3.87
N TYR A 25 9.46 -3.75 -3.48
CA TYR A 25 8.90 -2.67 -2.69
C TYR A 25 9.41 -2.70 -1.26
N THR A 26 9.68 -1.52 -0.70
CA THR A 26 9.73 -1.32 0.76
C THR A 26 9.09 0.01 1.13
N PRO A 27 8.49 0.17 2.32
CA PRO A 27 7.96 1.45 2.77
C PRO A 27 9.00 2.59 2.73
N GLU A 28 10.26 2.30 3.06
CA GLU A 28 11.34 3.31 3.04
C GLU A 28 11.63 3.83 1.64
N LYS A 29 11.56 2.98 0.61
CA LYS A 29 11.67 3.41 -0.78
C LYS A 29 10.49 4.28 -1.20
N PHE A 30 9.29 3.94 -0.70
CA PHE A 30 8.08 4.72 -0.96
C PHE A 30 8.15 6.12 -0.35
N GLU A 31 8.85 6.31 0.76
CA GLU A 31 9.09 7.65 1.34
C GLU A 31 9.94 8.57 0.46
N LEU A 32 10.70 8.03 -0.50
CA LEU A 32 11.59 8.81 -1.36
C LEU A 32 10.86 9.52 -2.52
N ILE A 33 9.64 9.11 -2.84
CA ILE A 33 8.88 9.70 -3.94
C ILE A 33 8.30 11.05 -3.53
N ASN A 34 8.17 11.94 -4.50
CA ASN A 34 7.51 13.23 -4.34
C ASN A 34 6.69 13.56 -5.59
N LYS A 35 5.91 14.65 -5.54
CA LYS A 35 4.97 15.01 -6.62
C LYS A 35 5.63 15.38 -7.96
N GLU A 36 6.93 15.64 -7.98
CA GLU A 36 7.65 15.98 -9.21
C GLU A 36 8.11 14.75 -9.99
N PHE A 37 7.97 13.54 -9.42
CA PHE A 37 8.38 12.31 -10.08
C PHE A 37 7.41 11.93 -11.20
N THR A 38 7.98 11.38 -12.27
CA THR A 38 7.27 10.71 -13.35
C THR A 38 6.93 9.26 -12.97
N GLU A 39 6.05 8.62 -13.75
CA GLU A 39 5.71 7.19 -13.58
C GLU A 39 6.97 6.32 -13.61
N GLU A 40 7.89 6.56 -14.55
CA GLU A 40 9.13 5.79 -14.69
C GLU A 40 10.05 5.96 -13.49
N GLU A 41 10.20 7.18 -12.97
CA GLU A 41 11.02 7.45 -11.78
C GLU A 41 10.45 6.77 -10.54
N VAL A 42 9.12 6.76 -10.39
CA VAL A 42 8.45 6.03 -9.30
C VAL A 42 8.71 4.53 -9.42
N LEU A 43 8.51 3.92 -10.60
CA LEU A 43 8.76 2.48 -10.82
C LEU A 43 10.23 2.10 -10.55
N LYS A 44 11.17 2.96 -10.95
CA LYS A 44 12.60 2.74 -10.71
C LYS A 44 12.98 2.87 -9.24
N THR A 45 12.34 3.78 -8.51
CA THR A 45 12.65 4.06 -7.10
C THR A 45 12.02 3.04 -6.17
N VAL A 46 10.73 2.78 -6.37
CA VAL A 46 9.88 2.01 -5.46
C VAL A 46 9.89 0.53 -5.83
N GLY A 47 9.98 0.20 -7.11
CA GLY A 47 9.81 -1.16 -7.62
C GLY A 47 8.50 -1.35 -8.36
N LYS A 48 8.08 -2.60 -8.52
CA LYS A 48 6.91 -2.97 -9.33
C LYS A 48 5.64 -2.96 -8.46
N PRO A 49 4.55 -2.28 -8.90
CA PRO A 49 3.28 -2.32 -8.18
C PRO A 49 2.62 -3.71 -8.29
N LEU A 50 1.74 -4.02 -7.34
CA LEU A 50 0.88 -5.20 -7.40
C LEU A 50 -0.18 -5.04 -8.49
N PHE A 51 -0.75 -3.84 -8.58
CA PHE A 51 -1.81 -3.53 -9.52
C PHE A 51 -1.53 -2.21 -10.24
N ILE A 52 -1.90 -2.16 -11.51
CA ILE A 52 -1.92 -0.96 -12.32
C ILE A 52 -3.34 -0.79 -12.81
N HIS A 53 -4.03 0.24 -12.32
CA HIS A 53 -5.36 0.60 -12.81
C HIS A 53 -5.25 1.82 -13.73
N ARG A 54 -5.96 1.78 -14.85
CA ARG A 54 -6.06 2.91 -15.78
C ARG A 54 -7.54 3.25 -15.97
N ASP A 55 -7.91 4.45 -15.56
CA ASP A 55 -9.27 4.95 -15.78
C ASP A 55 -9.41 5.33 -17.27
N THR A 56 -10.36 4.71 -17.96
CA THR A 56 -10.57 4.91 -19.40
C THR A 56 -11.30 6.20 -19.73
N LEU A 57 -11.94 6.85 -18.76
CA LEU A 57 -12.66 8.11 -18.92
C LEU A 57 -11.76 9.32 -18.65
N THR A 58 -10.98 9.28 -17.56
CA THR A 58 -10.11 10.39 -17.15
C THR A 58 -8.69 10.27 -17.68
N GLY A 59 -8.27 9.04 -18.05
CA GLY A 59 -6.89 8.73 -18.40
C GLY A 59 -5.95 8.67 -17.19
N GLU A 60 -6.48 8.71 -15.96
CA GLU A 60 -5.69 8.60 -14.75
C GLU A 60 -5.11 7.19 -14.59
N ILE A 61 -3.93 7.11 -13.99
CA ILE A 61 -3.22 5.86 -13.71
C ILE A 61 -3.02 5.75 -12.21
N GLU A 62 -3.41 4.62 -11.63
CA GLU A 62 -3.09 4.27 -10.26
C GLU A 62 -2.09 3.11 -10.24
N LEU A 63 -0.99 3.30 -9.52
CA LEU A 63 -0.03 2.26 -9.16
C LEU A 63 -0.25 1.88 -7.70
N THR A 64 -0.76 0.67 -7.45
CA THR A 64 -1.03 0.16 -6.10
C THR A 64 0.09 -0.80 -5.70
N TYR A 65 0.79 -0.49 -4.61
CA TYR A 65 1.99 -1.21 -4.17
C TYR A 65 1.73 -2.21 -3.05
N THR A 66 0.63 -2.05 -2.32
CA THR A 66 0.27 -2.94 -1.23
C THR A 66 -1.18 -3.37 -1.31
N ASN A 67 -1.48 -4.52 -0.69
CA ASN A 67 -2.82 -5.09 -0.67
C ASN A 67 -3.10 -5.82 0.64
N ASP A 68 -4.38 -5.98 0.95
CA ASP A 68 -4.88 -6.61 2.16
C ASP A 68 -4.87 -8.16 2.11
N GLY A 69 -5.03 -8.82 3.25
CA GLY A 69 -5.35 -10.23 3.38
C GLY A 69 -4.19 -11.15 3.03
N PHE A 70 -2.94 -10.68 3.16
CA PHE A 70 -1.75 -11.49 2.91
C PHE A 70 -1.66 -12.67 3.87
N LEU A 71 -1.97 -12.45 5.16
CA LEU A 71 -1.87 -13.46 6.19
C LEU A 71 -2.89 -14.58 5.95
N ARG A 72 -4.13 -14.19 5.61
CA ARG A 72 -5.20 -15.13 5.24
C ARG A 72 -4.79 -15.98 4.03
N ARG A 73 -4.26 -15.36 2.98
CA ARG A 73 -3.83 -16.06 1.75
C ARG A 73 -2.65 -17.02 1.99
N LYS A 74 -1.71 -16.66 2.87
CA LYS A 74 -0.49 -17.43 3.10
C LYS A 74 -0.70 -18.62 4.05
N SER A 75 -1.67 -18.55 4.95
CA SER A 75 -1.71 -19.43 6.11
C SER A 75 -2.52 -20.72 5.95
N ASN A 76 -3.26 -20.93 4.85
CA ASN A 76 -4.18 -22.07 4.64
C ASN A 76 -5.15 -22.33 5.83
N ARG A 77 -5.27 -21.37 6.74
CA ARG A 77 -6.10 -21.44 7.94
C ARG A 77 -7.16 -20.36 7.80
N ASN A 78 -8.42 -20.76 8.00
CA ASN A 78 -9.47 -19.80 8.33
C ASN A 78 -9.19 -19.37 9.76
N TYR A 79 -8.32 -18.39 9.91
CA TYR A 79 -8.31 -17.65 11.13
C TYR A 79 -9.52 -16.70 11.16
N ASP A 80 -10.01 -16.36 12.35
CA ASP A 80 -10.85 -15.15 12.56
C ASP A 80 -10.00 -13.87 12.37
N ILE A 81 -9.17 -13.83 11.32
CA ILE A 81 -8.22 -12.77 10.94
C ILE A 81 -8.84 -11.94 9.84
N GLU A 82 -10.02 -11.40 10.10
CA GLU A 82 -10.54 -10.35 9.23
C GLU A 82 -10.04 -8.96 9.70
N ASP A 83 -9.54 -8.85 10.94
CA ASP A 83 -9.35 -7.53 11.55
C ASP A 83 -7.88 -7.01 11.62
N PHE A 84 -6.88 -7.64 10.99
CA PHE A 84 -5.52 -7.07 11.07
C PHE A 84 -5.37 -5.86 10.14
N ALA A 85 -4.88 -4.77 10.72
CA ALA A 85 -4.53 -3.58 9.99
C ALA A 85 -3.45 -3.88 8.95
N TRP A 86 -3.57 -3.27 7.78
CA TRP A 86 -2.61 -3.40 6.69
C TRP A 86 -2.14 -2.03 6.19
N TYR A 87 -0.94 -1.98 5.64
CA TYR A 87 -0.36 -0.74 5.14
C TYR A 87 -0.77 -0.50 3.70
N ARG A 88 -1.42 0.63 3.43
CA ARG A 88 -1.80 1.11 2.11
C ARG A 88 -0.69 1.96 1.51
N SER A 89 -0.47 1.81 0.22
CA SER A 89 0.51 2.58 -0.56
C SER A 89 0.11 2.58 -2.03
N SER A 90 -0.25 3.76 -2.55
CA SER A 90 -0.56 3.94 -3.98
C SER A 90 -0.15 5.33 -4.48
N VAL A 91 0.08 5.42 -5.79
CA VAL A 91 0.41 6.66 -6.48
C VAL A 91 -0.56 6.83 -7.64
N HIS A 92 -1.15 8.02 -7.75
CA HIS A 92 -2.05 8.39 -8.82
C HIS A 92 -1.40 9.43 -9.72
N PHE A 93 -1.48 9.18 -11.02
CA PHE A 93 -1.02 10.06 -12.07
C PHE A 93 -2.22 10.57 -12.86
N ASP A 94 -2.17 11.84 -13.26
CA ASP A 94 -3.11 12.37 -14.25
C ASP A 94 -2.80 11.84 -15.67
N SER A 95 -3.65 12.20 -16.62
CA SER A 95 -3.52 11.82 -18.03
C SER A 95 -2.28 12.40 -18.74
N ILE A 96 -1.57 13.34 -18.12
CA ILE A 96 -0.31 13.89 -18.63
C ILE A 96 0.92 13.32 -17.91
N GLY A 97 0.73 12.35 -17.01
CA GLY A 97 1.79 11.62 -16.32
C GLY A 97 2.35 12.33 -15.09
N LYS A 98 1.63 13.31 -14.52
CA LYS A 98 2.03 13.98 -13.27
C LYS A 98 1.35 13.36 -12.07
N ILE A 99 2.07 13.25 -10.96
CA ILE A 99 1.52 12.76 -9.71
C ILE A 99 0.50 13.76 -9.14
N ILE A 100 -0.75 13.32 -9.06
CA ILE A 100 -1.83 14.09 -8.44
C ILE A 100 -2.04 13.69 -6.98
N ARG A 101 -1.78 12.43 -6.63
CA ARG A 101 -1.97 11.90 -5.27
C ARG A 101 -0.93 10.81 -4.96
N ILE A 102 -0.39 10.88 -3.75
CA ILE A 102 0.36 9.78 -3.13
C ILE A 102 -0.45 9.42 -1.89
N ASP A 103 -1.03 8.23 -1.86
CA ASP A 103 -1.76 7.72 -0.70
C ASP A 103 -0.90 6.70 0.05
N LYS A 104 -0.84 6.86 1.38
CA LYS A 104 -0.18 5.89 2.24
C LYS A 104 -0.69 5.98 3.67
N GLY A 105 -0.63 4.85 4.37
CA GLY A 105 -0.94 4.79 5.79
C GLY A 105 -1.60 3.47 6.16
N TRP A 106 -2.04 3.38 7.41
CA TRP A 106 -2.68 2.17 7.91
C TRP A 106 -4.16 2.17 7.50
N SER A 107 -4.61 1.02 7.00
CA SER A 107 -6.02 0.65 6.94
C SER A 107 -6.34 -0.23 8.13
N TYR A 108 -7.51 -0.04 8.70
CA TYR A 108 -8.10 -0.88 9.74
C TYR A 108 -9.41 -1.38 9.14
N ASP A 109 -9.67 -2.68 9.22
CA ASP A 109 -10.98 -3.25 8.85
C ASP A 109 -12.01 -2.96 9.97
#